data_AF-A0A1G2ZG05-F1
#
_entry.id   AF-A0A1G2ZG05-F1
#
_cell.length_a   1.000
_cell.length_b   1.000
_cell.length_c   1.000
_cell.angle_alpha   90.00
_cell.angle_beta   90.00
_cell.angle_gamma   90.00
#
_symmetry.space_group_name_H-M   'P 1'
#
loop_
_entity.id
_entity.type
_entity.pdbx_description
1 polymer ?
#
loop_
_entity_poly.entity_id
_entity_poly.type
_entity_poly.pdbx_seq_one_letter_code
_entity_poly.pdbx_strand_id
1 'polypeptide(L)'
;MCNLEVRSDSGQVVFELVEGGRPMQCRIDVGSGAATLTIAGTDSDGRPATTTDGKDYVLTAPTKVHGPGQYEIIFANVDDQLRLWVDGSAVQFGASDEATCYAPLNNFVPKNGGPGGDLAPVGVASQRASLHINHLKILRDVYYIAVRSPMAIRNGSITDFEGIPGSDLLADPNQWHAFENMRLVDFTLGADEFFALGDNSAKSKDGRLWPSEPRMPGEPPLEYFVKRDLLIGKALYIYWPHSWGKVPGTSIGIPFPPNFARMGFVR
;
A
#
# COMPACT_ATOMS: atom_id res chain seq x y z
N MET A 1 -4.74 -10.23 -4.12
CA MET A 1 -5.75 -11.20 -3.64
C MET A 1 -6.15 -12.09 -4.80
N CYS A 2 -6.28 -13.39 -4.61
CA CYS A 2 -6.86 -14.31 -5.58
C CYS A 2 -7.42 -15.56 -4.89
N ASN A 3 -8.18 -16.37 -5.62
CA ASN A 3 -8.48 -17.74 -5.20
C ASN A 3 -7.54 -18.68 -5.97
N LEU A 4 -6.84 -19.52 -5.23
CA LEU A 4 -5.93 -20.54 -5.71
C LEU A 4 -6.58 -21.91 -5.54
N GLU A 5 -6.83 -22.60 -6.65
CA GLU A 5 -7.18 -24.02 -6.65
C GLU A 5 -5.91 -24.84 -6.95
N VAL A 6 -5.46 -25.61 -5.97
CA VAL A 6 -4.36 -26.58 -6.11
C VAL A 6 -4.95 -27.93 -6.53
N ARG A 7 -4.37 -28.58 -7.54
CA ARG A 7 -4.81 -29.88 -8.08
C ARG A 7 -3.75 -30.98 -7.98
N SER A 8 -2.57 -30.67 -7.43
CA SER A 8 -1.47 -31.62 -7.25
C SER A 8 -1.02 -31.68 -5.80
N ASP A 9 -0.50 -32.83 -5.39
CA ASP A 9 0.06 -33.05 -4.05
C ASP A 9 1.51 -32.54 -3.90
N SER A 10 2.08 -31.97 -4.97
CA SER A 10 3.46 -31.48 -4.99
C SER A 10 3.64 -30.32 -5.96
N GLY A 11 4.81 -29.68 -5.88
CA GLY A 11 5.19 -28.51 -6.66
C GLY A 11 5.06 -27.21 -5.88
N GLN A 12 5.26 -26.09 -6.56
CA GLN A 12 5.23 -24.76 -5.94
C GLN A 12 4.38 -23.79 -6.73
N VAL A 13 3.68 -22.93 -6.00
CA VAL A 13 3.15 -21.67 -6.53
C VAL A 13 4.06 -20.52 -6.09
N VAL A 14 4.29 -19.56 -6.97
CA VAL A 14 5.09 -18.36 -6.70
C VAL A 14 4.25 -17.14 -6.99
N PHE A 15 4.14 -16.26 -6.00
CA PHE A 15 3.61 -14.91 -6.17
C PHE A 15 4.78 -13.94 -6.11
N GLU A 16 4.82 -12.98 -7.02
CA GLU A 16 5.89 -12.00 -7.13
C GLU A 16 5.28 -10.60 -7.20
N LEU A 17 5.85 -9.69 -6.42
CA LEU A 17 5.67 -8.25 -6.53
C LEU A 17 7.02 -7.64 -6.86
N VAL A 18 7.07 -6.59 -7.66
CA VAL A 18 8.30 -5.87 -7.99
C VAL A 18 8.18 -4.43 -7.51
N GLU A 19 9.24 -3.96 -6.85
CA GLU A 19 9.38 -2.56 -6.42
C GLU A 19 10.80 -2.07 -6.74
N GLY A 20 10.94 -1.06 -7.59
CA GLY A 20 12.23 -0.40 -7.81
C GLY A 20 13.32 -1.33 -8.31
N GLY A 21 12.95 -2.32 -9.12
CA GLY A 21 13.85 -3.39 -9.57
C GLY A 21 14.11 -4.51 -8.55
N ARG A 22 13.37 -4.59 -7.44
CA ARG A 22 13.52 -5.62 -6.40
C ARG A 22 12.35 -6.62 -6.49
N PRO A 23 12.58 -7.87 -6.94
CA PRO A 23 11.56 -8.90 -6.91
C PRO A 23 11.34 -9.40 -5.48
N MET A 24 10.11 -9.32 -5.03
CA MET A 24 9.64 -9.76 -3.72
C MET A 24 8.74 -10.97 -3.92
N GLN A 25 9.18 -12.12 -3.47
CA GLN A 25 8.53 -13.39 -3.77
C GLN A 25 7.97 -14.04 -2.52
N CYS A 26 6.79 -14.63 -2.67
CA CYS A 26 6.25 -15.65 -1.78
C CYS A 26 6.15 -16.96 -2.56
N ARG A 27 6.92 -17.97 -2.13
CA ARG A 27 6.90 -19.33 -2.69
C ARG A 27 6.18 -20.23 -1.72
N ILE A 28 5.14 -20.93 -2.17
CA ILE A 28 4.42 -21.91 -1.35
C ILE A 28 4.63 -23.29 -1.96
N ASP A 29 5.27 -24.18 -1.20
CA ASP A 29 5.41 -25.59 -1.55
C ASP A 29 4.15 -26.33 -1.12
N VAL A 30 3.36 -26.79 -2.09
CA VAL A 30 2.04 -27.37 -1.80
C VAL A 30 2.16 -28.78 -1.21
N GLY A 31 3.31 -29.45 -1.33
CA GLY A 31 3.51 -30.78 -0.77
C GLY A 31 3.88 -30.77 0.71
N SER A 32 4.53 -29.70 1.18
CA SER A 32 4.90 -29.52 2.59
C SER A 32 4.05 -28.47 3.32
N GLY A 33 3.37 -27.60 2.57
CA GLY A 33 2.63 -26.46 3.10
C GLY A 33 3.52 -25.29 3.52
N ALA A 34 4.84 -25.37 3.30
CA ALA A 34 5.78 -24.31 3.68
C ALA A 34 5.70 -23.14 2.70
N ALA A 35 5.52 -21.93 3.23
CA ALA A 35 5.70 -20.69 2.49
C ALA A 35 7.07 -20.09 2.82
N THR A 36 7.75 -19.54 1.81
CA THR A 36 9.02 -18.82 1.95
C THR A 36 8.92 -17.44 1.31
N LEU A 37 9.23 -16.41 2.08
CA LEU A 37 9.36 -15.02 1.65
C LEU A 37 10.82 -14.72 1.32
N THR A 38 11.06 -14.09 0.17
CA THR A 38 12.41 -13.64 -0.24
C THR A 38 12.35 -12.30 -0.96
N ILE A 39 13.39 -11.49 -0.81
CA ILE A 39 13.61 -10.29 -1.64
C ILE A 39 14.88 -10.52 -2.43
N ALA A 40 14.73 -10.65 -3.75
CA ALA A 40 15.84 -10.91 -4.67
C ALA A 40 16.56 -9.61 -5.08
N GLY A 41 17.71 -9.80 -5.73
CA GLY A 41 18.58 -8.72 -6.18
C GLY A 41 19.42 -8.12 -5.05
N THR A 42 20.23 -7.15 -5.42
CA THR A 42 21.13 -6.42 -4.52
C THR A 42 20.88 -4.91 -4.61
N ASP A 43 21.29 -4.18 -3.59
CA ASP A 43 21.42 -2.72 -3.66
C ASP A 43 22.56 -2.28 -4.61
N SER A 44 22.82 -0.98 -4.69
CA SER A 44 23.89 -0.38 -5.50
C SER A 44 25.30 -0.81 -5.07
N ASP A 45 25.47 -1.22 -3.80
CA ASP A 45 26.73 -1.71 -3.24
C ASP A 45 26.88 -3.23 -3.38
N GLY A 46 25.92 -3.92 -4.01
CA GLY A 46 25.91 -5.37 -4.17
C GLY A 46 25.46 -6.13 -2.93
N ARG A 47 24.83 -5.47 -1.94
CA ARG A 47 24.33 -6.13 -0.72
C ARG A 47 22.92 -6.69 -0.92
N PRO A 48 22.63 -7.90 -0.39
CA PRO A 48 21.29 -8.46 -0.44
C PRO A 48 20.31 -7.71 0.49
N ALA A 49 19.02 -7.95 0.31
CA ALA A 49 18.03 -7.49 1.28
C ALA A 49 18.22 -8.19 2.63
N THR A 50 18.00 -7.43 3.70
CA THR A 50 18.02 -7.94 5.07
C THR A 50 16.74 -7.58 5.80
N THR A 51 16.43 -8.35 6.84
CA THR A 51 15.46 -7.95 7.87
C THR A 51 15.94 -6.69 8.58
N THR A 52 15.05 -6.01 9.31
CA THR A 52 15.40 -4.83 10.12
C THR A 52 16.47 -5.10 11.18
N ASP A 53 16.62 -6.34 11.64
CA ASP A 53 17.69 -6.80 12.56
C ASP A 53 18.97 -7.28 11.84
N GLY A 54 19.06 -7.10 10.51
CA GLY A 54 20.27 -7.31 9.72
C GLY A 54 20.54 -8.75 9.28
N LYS A 55 19.54 -9.65 9.34
CA LYS A 55 19.66 -11.04 8.84
C LYS A 55 19.25 -11.12 7.38
N ASP A 56 19.69 -12.16 6.68
CA ASP A 56 19.25 -12.42 5.31
C ASP A 56 17.72 -12.51 5.24
N TYR A 57 17.13 -11.84 4.24
CA TYR A 57 15.69 -11.83 4.06
C TYR A 57 15.19 -13.10 3.36
N VAL A 58 15.24 -14.22 4.09
CA VAL A 58 14.71 -15.53 3.69
C VAL A 58 13.94 -16.11 4.87
N LEU A 59 12.61 -15.97 4.83
CA LEU A 59 11.74 -16.29 5.96
C LEU A 59 10.79 -17.42 5.58
N THR A 60 10.72 -18.47 6.40
CA THR A 60 9.85 -19.63 6.15
C THR A 60 8.83 -19.82 7.27
N ALA A 61 7.60 -20.16 6.91
CA ALA A 61 6.52 -20.49 7.84
C ALA A 61 5.59 -21.57 7.27
N PRO A 62 4.96 -22.40 8.12
CA PRO A 62 3.92 -23.31 7.67
C PRO A 62 2.64 -22.55 7.29
N THR A 63 1.90 -23.06 6.32
CA THR A 63 0.60 -22.53 5.89
C THR A 63 -0.45 -23.63 5.79
N LYS A 64 -1.71 -23.23 5.57
CA LYS A 64 -2.81 -24.17 5.30
C LYS A 64 -2.81 -24.71 3.86
N VAL A 65 -1.98 -24.13 2.96
CA VAL A 65 -1.94 -24.52 1.55
C VAL A 65 -1.14 -25.81 1.39
N HIS A 66 -1.79 -26.96 1.63
CA HIS A 66 -1.14 -28.27 1.63
C HIS A 66 -1.98 -29.29 0.87
N GLY A 67 -1.49 -29.69 -0.30
CA GLY A 67 -2.15 -30.58 -1.24
C GLY A 67 -3.34 -29.94 -1.98
N PRO A 68 -4.10 -30.75 -2.72
CA PRO A 68 -5.25 -30.31 -3.49
C PRO A 68 -6.31 -29.63 -2.63
N GLY A 69 -6.84 -28.51 -3.10
CA GLY A 69 -7.79 -27.70 -2.34
C GLY A 69 -8.02 -26.33 -2.96
N GLN A 70 -8.91 -25.54 -2.36
CA GLN A 70 -9.14 -24.15 -2.71
C GLN A 70 -8.74 -23.26 -1.55
N TYR A 71 -7.99 -22.20 -1.86
CA TYR A 71 -7.42 -21.30 -0.86
C TYR A 71 -7.61 -19.85 -1.32
N GLU A 72 -7.97 -18.97 -0.39
CA GLU A 72 -7.92 -17.52 -0.64
C GLU A 72 -6.53 -17.00 -0.26
N ILE A 73 -5.83 -16.37 -1.21
CA ILE A 73 -4.46 -15.89 -1.02
C ILE A 73 -4.40 -14.37 -1.13
N ILE A 74 -3.74 -13.73 -0.17
CA ILE A 74 -3.31 -12.34 -0.25
C ILE A 74 -1.81 -12.30 0.02
N PHE A 75 -1.04 -11.79 -0.94
CA PHE A 75 0.37 -11.46 -0.76
C PHE A 75 0.53 -9.95 -0.98
N ALA A 76 1.26 -9.29 -0.10
CA ALA A 76 1.41 -7.84 -0.12
C ALA A 76 2.84 -7.43 0.26
N ASN A 77 3.28 -6.31 -0.32
CA ASN A 77 4.38 -5.49 0.15
C ASN A 77 3.80 -4.12 0.53
N VAL A 78 3.81 -3.78 1.81
CA VAL A 78 3.28 -2.52 2.36
C VAL A 78 4.14 -2.12 3.55
N ASP A 79 4.51 -0.84 3.65
CA ASP A 79 5.28 -0.27 4.76
C ASP A 79 6.57 -1.05 5.09
N ASP A 80 7.37 -1.34 4.05
CA ASP A 80 8.60 -2.12 4.14
C ASP A 80 8.45 -3.51 4.79
N GLN A 81 7.30 -4.16 4.52
CA GLN A 81 6.97 -5.44 5.11
C GLN A 81 6.25 -6.38 4.12
N LEU A 82 6.77 -7.61 4.00
CA LEU A 82 6.07 -8.65 3.25
C LEU A 82 5.06 -9.37 4.13
N ARG A 83 3.85 -9.58 3.60
CA ARG A 83 2.75 -10.22 4.34
C ARG A 83 2.02 -11.23 3.46
N LEU A 84 1.64 -12.35 4.07
CA LEU A 84 0.85 -13.41 3.45
C LEU A 84 -0.38 -13.70 4.32
N TRP A 85 -1.55 -13.80 3.68
CA TRP A 85 -2.77 -14.33 4.28
C TRP A 85 -3.25 -15.54 3.48
N VAL A 86 -3.74 -16.54 4.21
CA VAL A 86 -4.38 -17.74 3.67
C VAL A 86 -5.73 -17.90 4.37
N ASP A 87 -6.81 -17.92 3.59
CA ASP A 87 -8.19 -18.03 4.07
C ASP A 87 -8.50 -16.98 5.16
N GLY A 88 -8.20 -15.72 4.86
CA GLY A 88 -8.37 -14.57 5.75
C GLY A 88 -7.45 -14.54 6.98
N SER A 89 -6.60 -15.55 7.20
CA SER A 89 -5.70 -15.64 8.35
C SER A 89 -4.28 -15.22 7.97
N ALA A 90 -3.68 -14.30 8.73
CA ALA A 90 -2.28 -13.91 8.52
C ALA A 90 -1.35 -15.09 8.84
N VAL A 91 -0.36 -15.33 7.98
CA VAL A 91 0.70 -16.33 8.21
C VAL A 91 1.80 -15.67 9.02
N GLN A 92 2.14 -16.29 10.16
CA GLN A 92 3.15 -15.79 11.08
C GLN A 92 4.54 -16.33 10.70
N PHE A 93 5.42 -15.45 10.23
CA PHE A 93 6.83 -15.76 9.96
C PHE A 93 7.67 -15.28 11.13
N GLY A 94 8.16 -16.19 11.98
CA GLY A 94 8.95 -15.82 13.16
C GLY A 94 8.10 -15.40 14.37
N ALA A 95 8.75 -14.79 15.36
CA ALA A 95 8.16 -14.60 16.71
C ALA A 95 7.26 -13.36 16.85
N SER A 96 7.34 -12.40 15.93
CA SER A 96 6.58 -11.15 15.94
C SER A 96 6.17 -10.74 14.53
N ASP A 97 5.23 -9.79 14.40
CA ASP A 97 4.81 -9.26 13.10
C ASP A 97 5.98 -8.55 12.38
N GLU A 98 6.84 -7.89 13.15
CA GLU A 98 8.05 -7.18 12.68
C GLU A 98 9.10 -8.11 12.03
N ALA A 99 9.00 -9.41 12.22
CA ALA A 99 9.95 -10.37 11.65
C ALA A 99 9.92 -10.41 10.11
N THR A 100 8.85 -9.91 9.49
CA THR A 100 8.77 -9.72 8.03
C THR A 100 9.03 -8.29 7.57
N CYS A 101 9.53 -7.41 8.45
CA CYS A 101 10.00 -6.09 8.02
C CYS A 101 11.41 -6.20 7.45
N TYR A 102 11.67 -5.50 6.34
CA TYR A 102 13.01 -5.41 5.75
C TYR A 102 13.65 -4.05 6.03
N ALA A 103 14.99 -4.04 6.04
CA ALA A 103 15.74 -2.78 6.11
C ALA A 103 15.52 -1.97 4.81
N PRO A 104 15.51 -0.63 4.87
CA PRO A 104 15.26 0.21 3.70
C PRO A 104 16.13 -0.19 2.49
N LEU A 105 15.49 -0.46 1.36
CA LEU A 105 16.17 -0.96 0.16
C LEU A 105 16.75 0.16 -0.71
N ASN A 106 16.40 1.42 -0.42
CA ASN A 106 16.80 2.62 -1.17
C ASN A 106 16.53 2.51 -2.68
N ASN A 107 15.42 1.86 -3.06
CA ASN A 107 15.00 1.53 -4.42
C ASN A 107 13.85 2.42 -4.90
N PHE A 108 13.88 3.72 -4.56
CA PHE A 108 12.78 4.66 -4.83
C PHE A 108 12.53 4.96 -6.32
N VAL A 109 13.50 4.63 -7.18
CA VAL A 109 13.42 4.86 -8.62
C VAL A 109 12.99 3.56 -9.31
N PRO A 110 11.84 3.54 -10.02
CA PRO A 110 11.44 2.39 -10.82
C PRO A 110 12.52 2.03 -11.86
N LYS A 111 12.71 0.74 -12.12
CA LYS A 111 13.71 0.23 -13.06
C LYS A 111 13.06 -0.48 -14.23
N ASN A 112 13.56 -0.18 -15.42
CA ASN A 112 13.15 -0.84 -16.65
C ASN A 112 14.23 -1.83 -17.12
N GLY A 113 13.79 -2.92 -17.73
CA GLY A 113 14.64 -3.97 -18.29
C GLY A 113 15.02 -5.06 -17.31
N GLY A 114 15.18 -6.28 -17.83
CA GLY A 114 15.58 -7.47 -17.07
C GLY A 114 14.46 -8.14 -16.27
N PRO A 115 14.74 -9.33 -15.68
CA PRO A 115 13.87 -9.94 -14.68
C PRO A 115 13.70 -8.99 -13.48
N GLY A 116 12.45 -8.71 -13.10
CA GLY A 116 12.16 -7.79 -12.00
C GLY A 116 12.11 -6.31 -12.39
N GLY A 117 11.86 -5.97 -13.65
CA GLY A 117 11.56 -4.58 -14.03
C GLY A 117 10.13 -4.15 -13.66
N ASP A 118 9.94 -2.88 -13.32
CA ASP A 118 8.68 -2.31 -12.83
C ASP A 118 7.57 -2.21 -13.91
N LEU A 119 7.87 -2.55 -15.17
CA LEU A 119 6.85 -2.76 -16.21
C LEU A 119 6.08 -4.10 -16.06
N ALA A 120 6.57 -5.00 -15.21
CA ALA A 120 5.90 -6.25 -14.85
C ALA A 120 5.79 -6.36 -13.31
N PRO A 121 5.00 -5.49 -12.66
CA PRO A 121 5.02 -5.31 -11.20
C PRO A 121 4.41 -6.48 -10.41
N VAL A 122 3.69 -7.39 -11.09
CA VAL A 122 3.02 -8.53 -10.48
C VAL A 122 3.24 -9.76 -11.35
N GLY A 123 3.74 -10.83 -10.72
CA GLY A 123 3.97 -12.12 -11.36
C GLY A 123 3.29 -13.25 -10.59
N VAL A 124 2.83 -14.26 -11.33
CA VAL A 124 2.40 -15.54 -10.74
C VAL A 124 2.98 -16.67 -11.58
N ALA A 125 3.61 -17.64 -10.92
CA ALA A 125 4.20 -18.79 -11.57
C ALA A 125 3.83 -20.10 -10.89
N SER A 126 3.82 -21.18 -11.67
CA SER A 126 3.74 -22.55 -11.18
C SER A 126 5.03 -23.28 -11.50
N GLN A 127 5.58 -24.01 -10.53
CA GLN A 127 6.71 -24.90 -10.73
C GLN A 127 6.30 -26.32 -10.36
N ARG A 128 6.03 -27.14 -11.38
CA ARG A 128 5.61 -28.55 -11.22
C ARG A 128 4.35 -28.75 -10.35
N ALA A 129 3.55 -27.70 -10.15
CA ALA A 129 2.22 -27.79 -9.53
C ALA A 129 1.13 -27.65 -10.59
N SER A 130 0.04 -28.41 -10.45
CA SER A 130 -1.18 -28.20 -11.25
C SER A 130 -2.08 -27.24 -10.49
N LEU A 131 -2.31 -26.05 -11.05
CA LEU A 131 -3.00 -24.94 -10.39
C LEU A 131 -4.07 -24.34 -11.31
N HIS A 132 -5.13 -23.80 -10.71
CA HIS A 132 -6.04 -22.85 -11.34
C HIS A 132 -6.15 -21.61 -10.46
N ILE A 133 -6.00 -20.43 -11.04
CA ILE A 133 -6.04 -19.15 -10.31
C ILE A 133 -7.16 -18.31 -10.89
N ASN A 134 -8.10 -17.90 -10.03
CA ASN A 134 -9.23 -17.08 -10.44
C ASN A 134 -9.42 -15.87 -9.51
N HIS A 135 -10.20 -14.90 -9.98
CA HIS A 135 -10.50 -13.66 -9.26
C HIS A 135 -9.26 -12.89 -8.79
N LEU A 136 -8.20 -12.84 -9.61
CA LEU A 136 -7.01 -12.05 -9.32
C LEU A 136 -7.38 -10.56 -9.22
N LYS A 137 -7.08 -9.98 -8.07
CA LYS A 137 -7.20 -8.55 -7.78
C LYS A 137 -5.83 -8.02 -7.39
N ILE A 138 -5.42 -6.97 -8.09
CA ILE A 138 -4.25 -6.17 -7.76
C ILE A 138 -4.76 -4.94 -7.02
N LEU A 139 -4.27 -4.76 -5.81
CA LEU A 139 -4.55 -3.61 -4.96
C LEU A 139 -3.25 -2.83 -4.87
N ARG A 140 -3.36 -1.51 -5.02
CA ARG A 140 -2.25 -0.58 -4.81
C ARG A 140 -2.71 0.45 -3.80
N ASP A 141 -1.79 0.85 -2.93
CA ASP A 141 -2.09 1.92 -2.00
C ASP A 141 -2.20 3.27 -2.74
N VAL A 142 -2.93 4.19 -2.13
CA VAL A 142 -2.97 5.60 -2.51
C VAL A 142 -2.23 6.35 -1.42
N TYR A 143 -1.02 6.82 -1.74
CA TYR A 143 -0.19 7.52 -0.77
C TYR A 143 -0.50 9.02 -0.70
N TYR A 144 -0.05 9.65 0.39
CA TYR A 144 -0.13 11.08 0.59
C TYR A 144 0.96 11.80 -0.21
N ILE A 145 0.58 12.88 -0.88
CA ILE A 145 1.53 13.72 -1.61
C ILE A 145 2.37 14.53 -0.61
N ALA A 146 3.70 14.46 -0.70
CA ALA A 146 4.71 15.19 0.07
C ALA A 146 4.69 16.67 -0.29
N VAL A 147 3.82 17.42 0.38
CA VAL A 147 3.49 18.79 0.01
C VAL A 147 3.27 19.69 1.23
N ARG A 148 3.86 20.90 1.21
CA ARG A 148 3.61 21.96 2.21
C ARG A 148 3.42 23.32 1.56
N SER A 149 2.37 24.04 1.93
CA SER A 149 2.05 25.39 1.42
C SER A 149 3.05 26.46 1.94
N PRO A 150 3.44 27.49 1.14
CA PRO A 150 3.07 27.78 -0.25
C PRO A 150 4.10 27.25 -1.28
N MET A 151 5.17 26.57 -0.85
CA MET A 151 6.23 26.06 -1.74
C MET A 151 5.71 25.10 -2.82
N ALA A 152 4.52 24.54 -2.61
CA ALA A 152 3.94 23.46 -3.36
C ALA A 152 3.15 23.82 -4.63
N ILE A 153 2.49 24.98 -4.67
CA ILE A 153 1.53 25.29 -5.73
C ILE A 153 2.25 26.07 -6.83
N ARG A 154 2.99 25.36 -7.70
CA ARG A 154 3.40 25.94 -8.99
C ARG A 154 2.26 25.75 -9.99
N ASN A 155 1.73 26.85 -10.52
CA ASN A 155 0.69 26.85 -11.57
C ASN A 155 -0.59 26.07 -11.23
N GLY A 156 -0.94 25.90 -9.95
CA GLY A 156 -2.15 25.19 -9.52
C GLY A 156 -2.03 23.67 -9.42
N SER A 157 -0.85 23.09 -9.67
CA SER A 157 -0.61 21.64 -9.58
C SER A 157 -0.05 21.24 -8.22
N ILE A 158 -0.63 20.20 -7.62
CA ILE A 158 -0.13 19.54 -6.40
C ILE A 158 0.56 18.26 -6.85
N THR A 159 1.85 18.13 -6.54
CA THR A 159 2.73 17.06 -7.06
C THR A 159 3.82 16.74 -6.06
N ASP A 160 4.26 15.48 -6.06
CA ASP A 160 5.37 14.95 -5.25
C ASP A 160 6.74 15.31 -5.79
N PHE A 161 6.83 15.91 -6.98
CA PHE A 161 8.09 16.12 -7.66
C PHE A 161 8.57 17.57 -7.51
N GLU A 162 9.89 17.80 -7.52
CA GLU A 162 10.49 19.12 -7.72
C GLU A 162 10.29 19.64 -9.17
N GLY A 163 9.03 19.75 -9.60
CA GLY A 163 8.65 20.11 -10.97
C GLY A 163 7.30 19.50 -11.34
N ILE A 164 6.79 19.82 -12.54
CA ILE A 164 5.64 19.12 -13.12
C ILE A 164 6.24 18.05 -14.04
N PRO A 165 6.16 16.75 -13.69
CA PRO A 165 6.63 15.70 -14.59
C PRO A 165 5.77 15.65 -15.85
N GLY A 166 6.30 15.04 -16.91
CA GLY A 166 5.53 14.77 -18.12
C GLY A 166 4.29 13.92 -17.83
N SER A 167 3.22 14.10 -18.60
CA SER A 167 1.98 13.32 -18.45
C SER A 167 2.19 11.81 -18.62
N ASP A 168 3.27 11.43 -19.31
CA ASP A 168 3.62 10.04 -19.62
C ASP A 168 4.65 9.45 -18.65
N LEU A 169 4.95 10.12 -17.52
CA LEU A 169 5.98 9.70 -16.55
C LEU A 169 5.85 8.21 -16.17
N LEU A 170 4.63 7.73 -15.92
CA LEU A 170 4.41 6.33 -15.51
C LEU A 170 4.53 5.34 -16.67
N ALA A 171 4.34 5.80 -17.91
CA ALA A 171 4.31 4.95 -19.11
C ALA A 171 5.65 4.92 -19.86
N ASP A 172 6.52 5.91 -19.67
CA ASP A 172 7.81 6.03 -20.34
C ASP A 172 8.98 5.94 -19.35
N PRO A 173 9.69 4.79 -19.31
CA PRO A 173 10.83 4.60 -18.43
C PRO A 173 11.98 5.59 -18.60
N ASN A 174 12.09 6.26 -19.76
CA ASN A 174 13.13 7.28 -19.95
C ASN A 174 12.89 8.51 -19.05
N GLN A 175 11.68 8.69 -18.53
CA GLN A 175 11.30 9.77 -17.63
C GLN A 175 11.44 9.40 -16.15
N TRP A 176 11.76 8.15 -15.81
CA TRP A 176 11.79 7.68 -14.41
C TRP A 176 12.90 8.29 -13.56
N HIS A 177 13.89 8.95 -14.15
CA HIS A 177 14.83 9.81 -13.41
C HIS A 177 14.13 10.91 -12.60
N ALA A 178 12.88 11.28 -12.94
CA ALA A 178 12.09 12.20 -12.13
C ALA A 178 11.86 11.69 -10.69
N PHE A 179 11.80 10.37 -10.46
CA PHE A 179 11.62 9.78 -9.13
C PHE A 179 12.81 10.01 -8.19
N GLU A 180 13.99 10.35 -8.72
CA GLU A 180 15.14 10.77 -7.90
C GLU A 180 14.91 12.12 -7.21
N ASN A 181 14.01 12.93 -7.76
CA ASN A 181 13.72 14.29 -7.31
C ASN A 181 12.31 14.38 -6.69
N MET A 182 11.87 13.30 -6.06
CA MET A 182 10.68 13.33 -5.20
C MET A 182 10.95 14.18 -3.97
N ARG A 183 9.94 14.95 -3.57
CA ARG A 183 9.96 15.81 -2.41
C ARG A 183 9.91 14.97 -1.16
N LEU A 184 10.70 15.41 -0.18
CA LEU A 184 10.55 15.01 1.20
C LEU A 184 10.10 16.24 1.98
N VAL A 185 9.07 16.06 2.80
CA VAL A 185 8.49 17.15 3.61
C VAL A 185 8.33 16.66 5.03
N ASP A 186 9.04 17.32 5.94
CA ASP A 186 8.94 17.04 7.36
C ASP A 186 7.86 17.92 8.02
N PHE A 187 7.04 17.28 8.85
CA PHE A 187 6.07 17.92 9.72
C PHE A 187 6.43 17.61 11.18
N THR A 188 7.10 18.56 11.83
CA THR A 188 7.46 18.42 13.24
C THR A 188 6.26 18.74 14.12
N LEU A 189 5.99 17.88 15.11
CA LEU A 189 4.88 18.06 16.05
C LEU A 189 5.40 18.19 17.48
N GLY A 190 4.83 19.12 18.24
CA GLY A 190 4.90 19.17 19.69
C GLY A 190 3.99 18.13 20.37
N ALA A 191 4.11 18.02 21.69
CA ALA A 191 3.40 16.99 22.49
C ALA A 191 1.87 17.05 22.40
N ASP A 192 1.29 18.21 22.08
CA ASP A 192 -0.15 18.46 22.00
C ASP A 192 -0.58 18.97 20.63
N GLU A 193 0.21 18.62 19.60
CA GLU A 193 -0.02 18.97 18.21
C GLU A 193 -0.28 17.71 17.39
N PHE A 194 -1.30 17.75 16.55
CA PHE A 194 -1.77 16.59 15.80
C PHE A 194 -1.78 16.91 14.31
N PHE A 195 -1.12 16.09 13.51
CA PHE A 195 -1.17 16.23 12.06
C PHE A 195 -2.42 15.55 11.50
N ALA A 196 -3.35 16.35 10.98
CA ALA A 196 -4.58 15.83 10.39
C ALA A 196 -4.39 15.62 8.89
N LEU A 197 -4.79 14.44 8.42
CA LEU A 197 -4.80 14.02 7.03
C LEU A 197 -6.17 13.44 6.68
N GLY A 198 -6.65 13.72 5.48
CA GLY A 198 -7.91 13.15 5.00
C GLY A 198 -7.68 11.97 4.05
N ASP A 199 -8.38 10.86 4.29
CA ASP A 199 -8.26 9.62 3.52
C ASP A 199 -8.35 9.81 2.00
N ASN A 200 -9.21 10.73 1.55
CA ASN A 200 -9.27 11.13 0.14
C ASN A 200 -8.21 12.21 -0.13
N SER A 201 -6.94 11.80 -0.08
CA SER A 201 -5.76 12.67 -0.17
C SER A 201 -5.86 13.69 -1.34
N ALA A 202 -6.35 13.27 -2.51
CA ALA A 202 -6.50 14.12 -3.70
C ALA A 202 -7.64 15.16 -3.61
N LYS A 203 -8.55 15.03 -2.65
CA LYS A 203 -9.69 15.92 -2.40
C LYS A 203 -9.71 16.47 -0.98
N SER A 204 -8.61 16.34 -0.25
CA SER A 204 -8.48 16.79 1.13
C SER A 204 -7.68 18.09 1.20
N LYS A 205 -8.24 19.12 1.84
CA LYS A 205 -7.50 20.32 2.25
C LYS A 205 -7.14 20.19 3.73
N ASP A 206 -6.14 19.36 3.99
CA ASP A 206 -5.67 19.00 5.33
C ASP A 206 -4.34 19.69 5.69
N GLY A 207 -3.67 19.23 6.75
CA GLY A 207 -2.48 19.87 7.33
C GLY A 207 -1.36 20.16 6.33
N ARG A 208 -1.28 19.37 5.25
CA ARG A 208 -0.35 19.60 4.13
C ARG A 208 -0.58 20.93 3.39
N LEU A 209 -1.82 21.38 3.32
CA LEU A 209 -2.28 22.47 2.46
C LEU A 209 -2.83 23.68 3.21
N TRP A 210 -2.85 23.65 4.54
CA TRP A 210 -3.26 24.81 5.33
C TRP A 210 -2.25 25.96 5.12
N PRO A 211 -2.74 27.19 4.88
CA PRO A 211 -1.86 28.30 4.54
C PRO A 211 -1.14 28.78 5.80
N SER A 212 0.18 28.90 5.74
CA SER A 212 0.97 29.50 6.83
C SER A 212 0.78 31.01 6.99
N GLU A 213 -0.03 31.64 6.12
CA GLU A 213 -0.31 33.07 6.15
C GLU A 213 -1.64 33.35 6.86
N PRO A 214 -1.72 34.46 7.62
CA PRO A 214 -2.98 34.91 8.21
C PRO A 214 -4.05 35.13 7.15
N ARG A 215 -5.29 34.75 7.45
CA ARG A 215 -6.41 34.99 6.54
C ARG A 215 -6.81 36.47 6.49
N MET A 216 -6.63 37.20 7.59
CA MET A 216 -6.86 38.64 7.71
C MET A 216 -5.70 39.35 8.44
N PRO A 217 -5.48 40.66 8.19
CA PRO A 217 -4.53 41.45 8.97
C PRO A 217 -4.82 41.39 10.47
N GLY A 218 -3.83 41.01 11.27
CA GLY A 218 -3.93 40.90 12.73
C GLY A 218 -4.34 39.52 13.26
N GLU A 219 -4.62 38.54 12.39
CA GLU A 219 -4.82 37.15 12.80
C GLU A 219 -3.48 36.40 12.92
N PRO A 220 -3.38 35.39 13.80
CA PRO A 220 -2.25 34.48 13.79
C PRO A 220 -2.24 33.65 12.49
N PRO A 221 -1.05 33.23 12.01
CA PRO A 221 -0.97 32.30 10.89
C PRO A 221 -1.67 30.97 11.22
N LEU A 222 -2.20 30.28 10.20
CA LEU A 222 -2.71 28.93 10.41
C LEU A 222 -1.52 27.96 10.47
N GLU A 223 -1.47 27.21 11.56
CA GLU A 223 -0.51 26.13 11.74
C GLU A 223 -0.90 24.92 10.86
N TYR A 224 0.06 24.06 10.52
CA TYR A 224 -0.17 22.82 9.77
C TYR A 224 -0.67 21.65 10.64
N PHE A 225 -0.83 21.89 11.94
CA PHE A 225 -1.28 20.93 12.93
C PHE A 225 -2.52 21.44 13.67
N VAL A 226 -3.26 20.51 14.26
CA VAL A 226 -4.39 20.78 15.15
C VAL A 226 -3.88 20.73 16.58
N LYS A 227 -4.15 21.77 17.36
CA LYS A 227 -3.83 21.78 18.80
C LYS A 227 -4.84 20.94 19.57
N ARG A 228 -4.43 20.34 20.70
CA ARG A 228 -5.27 19.48 21.53
C ARG A 228 -6.60 20.12 21.93
N ASP A 229 -6.61 21.41 22.23
CA ASP A 229 -7.80 22.17 22.64
C ASP A 229 -8.86 22.31 21.52
N LEU A 230 -8.46 22.13 20.26
CA LEU A 230 -9.35 22.11 19.11
C LEU A 230 -9.97 20.73 18.84
N LEU A 231 -9.50 19.67 19.50
CA LEU A 231 -10.06 18.32 19.35
C LEU A 231 -11.37 18.20 20.12
N ILE A 232 -12.47 17.94 19.40
CA ILE A 232 -13.80 17.77 19.98
C ILE A 232 -14.04 16.33 20.45
N GLY A 233 -13.62 15.33 19.67
CA GLY A 233 -13.86 13.93 19.97
C GLY A 233 -13.43 12.98 18.86
N LYS A 234 -13.76 11.70 19.02
CA LYS A 234 -13.49 10.65 18.02
C LYS A 234 -14.78 10.25 17.31
N ALA A 235 -14.71 10.09 16.00
CA ALA A 235 -15.81 9.49 15.25
C ALA A 235 -15.90 8.00 15.62
N LEU A 236 -17.10 7.54 16.00
CA LEU A 236 -17.29 6.16 16.48
C LEU A 236 -18.16 5.34 15.53
N TYR A 237 -19.24 5.91 15.00
CA TYR A 237 -20.26 5.16 14.27
C TYR A 237 -20.82 5.96 13.11
N ILE A 238 -20.97 5.32 11.96
CA ILE A 238 -21.66 5.86 10.79
C ILE A 238 -23.16 5.63 10.98
N TYR A 239 -23.86 6.66 11.47
CA TYR A 239 -25.30 6.64 11.62
C TYR A 239 -25.98 7.32 10.42
N TRP A 240 -26.94 6.64 9.80
CA TRP A 240 -27.77 7.15 8.71
C TRP A 240 -26.99 7.61 7.45
N PRO A 241 -26.21 6.71 6.80
CA PRO A 241 -25.50 7.06 5.58
C PRO A 241 -26.47 7.34 4.42
N HIS A 242 -26.03 8.20 3.50
CA HIS A 242 -26.79 8.63 2.32
C HIS A 242 -27.46 7.45 1.60
N SER A 243 -28.72 7.64 1.21
CA SER A 243 -29.51 6.61 0.51
C SER A 243 -28.93 6.33 -0.88
N TRP A 244 -29.21 5.16 -1.45
CA TRP A 244 -28.93 4.91 -2.88
C TRP A 244 -29.97 5.56 -3.80
N GLY A 245 -30.97 6.23 -3.25
CA GLY A 245 -32.11 6.79 -3.98
C GLY A 245 -33.02 5.73 -4.62
N LYS A 246 -32.70 4.42 -4.47
CA LYS A 246 -33.42 3.27 -5.02
C LYS A 246 -33.30 2.06 -4.10
N VAL A 247 -34.27 1.16 -4.16
CA VAL A 247 -34.19 -0.15 -3.48
C VAL A 247 -33.16 -1.02 -4.21
N PRO A 248 -32.19 -1.62 -3.50
CA PRO A 248 -31.20 -2.53 -4.09
C PRO A 248 -31.88 -3.62 -4.95
N GLY A 249 -31.46 -3.76 -6.22
CA GLY A 249 -32.00 -4.78 -7.13
C GLY A 249 -33.34 -4.44 -7.81
N THR A 250 -33.85 -3.21 -7.66
CA THR A 250 -35.07 -2.76 -8.36
C THR A 250 -34.91 -1.37 -9.00
N SER A 251 -35.86 -0.97 -9.85
CA SER A 251 -35.98 0.40 -10.37
C SER A 251 -36.76 1.35 -9.45
N ILE A 252 -37.24 0.87 -8.29
CA ILE A 252 -38.09 1.63 -7.38
C ILE A 252 -37.25 2.66 -6.62
N GLY A 253 -37.50 3.94 -6.88
CA GLY A 253 -36.84 5.05 -6.20
C GLY A 253 -37.42 5.31 -4.82
N ILE A 254 -36.63 5.13 -3.76
CA ILE A 254 -37.00 5.57 -2.42
C ILE A 254 -35.88 6.49 -1.91
N PRO A 255 -36.13 7.80 -1.79
CA PRO A 255 -35.08 8.77 -1.48
C PRO A 255 -34.64 8.76 -0.01
N PHE A 256 -35.47 8.25 0.90
CA PHE A 256 -35.29 8.40 2.35
C PHE A 256 -34.61 7.27 3.13
N PRO A 257 -34.71 5.97 2.78
CA PRO A 257 -34.12 4.93 3.63
C PRO A 257 -32.59 5.02 3.57
N PRO A 258 -31.91 5.01 4.73
CA PRO A 258 -30.47 5.05 4.76
C PRO A 258 -29.91 3.75 4.18
N ASN A 259 -28.67 3.81 3.72
CA ASN A 259 -27.96 2.60 3.33
C ASN A 259 -27.55 1.81 4.58
N PHE A 260 -28.44 0.96 5.09
CA PHE A 260 -28.22 0.16 6.30
C PHE A 260 -26.93 -0.68 6.23
N ALA A 261 -26.53 -1.17 5.05
CA ALA A 261 -25.29 -1.94 4.88
C ALA A 261 -24.01 -1.12 5.10
N ARG A 262 -24.11 0.22 5.11
CA ARG A 262 -23.00 1.15 5.42
C ARG A 262 -23.06 1.70 6.84
N MET A 263 -24.07 1.35 7.63
CA MET A 263 -24.04 1.63 9.06
C MET A 263 -23.02 0.72 9.72
N GLY A 264 -22.30 1.24 10.69
CA GLY A 264 -21.27 0.47 11.39
C GLY A 264 -20.30 1.37 12.13
N PHE A 265 -19.44 0.74 12.92
CA PHE A 265 -18.35 1.45 13.56
C PHE A 265 -17.38 1.98 12.51
N VAL A 266 -16.87 3.19 12.75
CA VAL A 266 -15.72 3.71 12.00
C VAL A 266 -14.55 2.76 12.26
N ARG A 267 -13.93 2.27 11.19
CA ARG A 267 -12.77 1.37 11.23
C ARG A 267 -11.49 2.17 11.14
#